data_AF-A0AAW7YTK8-F1
#
_entry.id   AF-A0AAW7YTK8-F1
#
_cell.length_a   1.000
_cell.length_b   1.000
_cell.length_c   1.000
_cell.angle_alpha   90.00
_cell.angle_beta   90.00
_cell.angle_gamma   90.00
#
_symmetry.space_group_name_H-M   'P 1'
#
loop_
_entity.id
_entity.type
_entity.pdbx_description
1 polymer ?
#
loop_
_entity_poly.entity_id
_entity_poly.type
_entity_poly.pdbx_seq_one_letter_code
_entity_poly.pdbx_strand_id
1 'polypeptide(L)'
;GHARIALPGGCAIGSRPIDQHLKGFEAMGAEVTIGNGFIEAGIKGRLQGAKIYLDFPSVGATENIMMAAVLAEGTTVMENV
;
A
#
# COMPACT_ATOMS: atom_id res chain seq x y z
N GLY A 1 -6.26 -11.43 2.01
CA GLY A 1 -5.08 -11.50 2.92
C GLY A 1 -5.18 -10.41 3.97
N HIS A 2 -4.40 -10.45 5.05
CA HIS A 2 -4.43 -9.44 6.12
C HIS A 2 -3.01 -9.16 6.65
N ALA A 3 -2.73 -7.90 6.95
CA ALA A 3 -1.47 -7.43 7.54
C ALA A 3 -1.74 -6.37 8.60
N ARG A 4 -0.95 -6.40 9.67
CA ARG A 4 -0.93 -5.39 10.73
C ARG A 4 0.51 -4.96 10.97
N ILE A 5 0.78 -3.67 10.84
CA ILE A 5 2.11 -3.09 11.03
C ILE A 5 2.04 -1.90 11.99
N ALA A 6 3.10 -1.66 12.75
CA ALA A 6 3.18 -0.47 13.59
C ALA A 6 3.26 0.79 12.70
N LEU A 7 2.63 1.88 13.15
CA LEU A 7 2.74 3.17 12.49
C LEU A 7 4.22 3.61 12.47
N PRO A 8 4.74 4.12 11.35
CA PRO A 8 6.07 4.70 11.31
C PRO A 8 6.18 5.83 12.33
N GLY A 9 7.28 5.83 13.09
CA GLY A 9 7.63 6.96 13.94
C GLY A 9 8.15 8.17 13.15
N GLY A 10 8.62 9.18 13.88
CA GLY A 10 9.30 10.33 13.27
C GLY A 10 10.67 9.96 12.69
N CYS A 11 11.05 10.61 11.59
CA CYS A 11 12.38 10.48 10.98
C CYS A 11 13.12 11.82 11.06
N ALA A 12 14.39 11.80 11.46
CA ALA A 12 15.22 13.00 11.65
C ALA A 12 15.53 13.75 10.33
N ILE A 13 15.37 13.10 9.19
CA ILE A 13 15.69 13.66 7.86
C ILE A 13 14.49 14.41 7.26
N GLY A 14 13.27 14.11 7.71
CA GLY A 14 12.03 14.68 7.17
C GLY A 14 10.86 13.72 7.30
N SER A 15 9.65 14.19 6.99
CA SER A 15 8.47 13.34 6.95
C SER A 15 8.58 12.30 5.84
N ARG A 16 8.27 11.05 6.14
CA ARG A 16 8.16 9.96 5.18
C ARG A 16 6.75 9.39 5.27
N PRO A 17 5.79 10.07 4.63
CA PRO A 17 4.40 9.63 4.68
C PRO A 17 4.26 8.30 3.95
N ILE A 18 3.24 7.54 4.35
CA ILE A 18 2.93 6.20 3.83
C ILE A 18 1.67 6.16 2.97
N ASP A 19 1.09 7.33 2.73
CA ASP A 19 -0.14 7.55 1.96
C ASP A 19 -0.12 6.82 0.62
N GLN A 20 1.00 6.86 -0.10
CA GLN A 20 1.15 6.17 -1.40
C GLN A 20 1.05 4.64 -1.28
N HIS A 21 1.51 4.05 -0.18
CA HIS A 21 1.36 2.61 0.05
C HIS A 21 -0.11 2.27 0.29
N LEU A 22 -0.79 3.05 1.13
CA LEU A 22 -2.18 2.80 1.50
C LEU A 22 -3.10 2.98 0.28
N LYS A 23 -2.92 4.07 -0.46
CA LYS A 23 -3.60 4.35 -1.74
C LYS A 23 -3.49 3.17 -2.71
N GLY A 24 -2.30 2.58 -2.84
CA GLY A 24 -2.08 1.42 -3.69
C GLY A 24 -2.86 0.19 -3.23
N PHE A 25 -2.83 -0.13 -1.93
CA PHE A 25 -3.56 -1.28 -1.39
C PHE A 25 -5.09 -1.11 -1.44
N GLU A 26 -5.59 0.09 -1.16
CA GLU A 26 -7.01 0.43 -1.26
C GLU A 26 -7.50 0.32 -2.71
N ALA A 27 -6.71 0.79 -3.68
CA ALA A 27 -7.01 0.63 -5.09
C ALA A 27 -7.08 -0.85 -5.52
N MET A 28 -6.33 -1.72 -4.86
CA MET A 28 -6.37 -3.18 -5.04
C MET A 28 -7.47 -3.87 -4.22
N GLY A 29 -8.32 -3.10 -3.53
CA GLY A 29 -9.49 -3.58 -2.79
C GLY A 29 -9.24 -3.89 -1.32
N ALA A 30 -8.07 -3.55 -0.75
CA ALA A 30 -7.84 -3.69 0.68
C ALA A 30 -8.62 -2.64 1.47
N GLU A 31 -9.28 -3.05 2.55
CA GLU A 31 -9.74 -2.13 3.59
C GLU A 31 -8.56 -1.79 4.49
N VAL A 32 -8.31 -0.50 4.70
CA VAL A 32 -7.24 0.00 5.57
C VAL A 32 -7.87 0.71 6.76
N THR A 33 -7.39 0.41 7.96
CA THR A 33 -7.73 1.11 9.19
C THR A 33 -6.47 1.53 9.91
N ILE A 34 -6.48 2.74 10.47
CA ILE A 34 -5.36 3.30 11.21
C ILE A 34 -5.85 3.64 12.61
N GLY A 35 -5.20 3.10 13.64
CA GLY A 35 -5.60 3.31 15.01
C GLY A 35 -4.67 2.63 16.01
N ASN A 36 -4.67 3.09 17.25
CA ASN A 36 -3.91 2.49 18.36
C ASN A 36 -2.41 2.27 18.07
N GLY A 37 -1.79 3.08 17.22
CA GLY A 37 -0.38 2.93 16.85
C GLY A 37 -0.12 1.91 15.73
N PHE A 38 -1.16 1.41 15.06
CA PHE A 38 -1.05 0.41 13.99
C PHE A 38 -1.80 0.83 12.73
N ILE A 39 -1.35 0.26 11.62
CA ILE A 39 -2.08 0.19 10.35
C ILE A 39 -2.47 -1.26 10.18
N GLU A 40 -3.75 -1.49 9.94
CA GLU A 40 -4.30 -2.79 9.60
C GLU A 40 -4.88 -2.71 8.19
N ALA A 41 -4.43 -3.60 7.30
CA ALA A 41 -4.88 -3.67 5.92
C ALA A 41 -5.31 -5.09 5.60
N GLY A 42 -6.47 -5.26 4.97
CA GLY A 42 -6.92 -6.59 4.58
C GLY A 42 -8.11 -6.62 3.62
N ILE A 43 -8.29 -7.78 3.00
CA ILE A 43 -9.44 -8.06 2.14
C ILE A 43 -9.91 -9.50 2.39
N LYS A 44 -11.23 -9.71 2.33
CA LYS A 44 -11.80 -11.06 2.25
C LYS A 44 -11.51 -11.64 0.87
N GLY A 45 -10.72 -12.71 0.82
CA GLY A 45 -10.26 -13.31 -0.43
C GLY A 45 -8.94 -12.72 -0.92
N ARG A 46 -8.85 -12.45 -2.22
CA ARG A 46 -7.65 -11.99 -2.93
C ARG A 46 -7.75 -10.53 -3.31
N LEU A 47 -6.61 -9.83 -3.25
CA LEU A 47 -6.48 -8.50 -3.85
C LEU A 47 -6.79 -8.56 -5.34
N GLN A 48 -7.24 -7.44 -5.89
CA GLN A 48 -7.57 -7.31 -7.30
C GLN A 48 -6.52 -6.42 -7.98
N GLY A 49 -6.25 -6.71 -9.25
CA GLY A 49 -5.41 -5.86 -10.09
C GLY A 49 -6.04 -4.48 -10.28
N ALA A 50 -5.21 -3.44 -10.31
CA ALA A 50 -5.67 -2.07 -10.38
C ALA A 50 -4.74 -1.18 -11.23
N LYS A 51 -5.26 -0.06 -11.72
CA LYS A 51 -4.42 1.03 -12.27
C LYS A 51 -4.12 2.02 -11.16
N ILE A 52 -2.84 2.20 -10.85
CA ILE A 52 -2.38 2.96 -9.69
C ILE A 52 -1.38 4.01 -10.19
N TYR A 53 -1.70 5.29 -9.97
CA TYR A 53 -0.77 6.39 -10.19
C TYR A 53 -0.19 6.85 -8.84
N LEU A 54 1.12 6.82 -8.71
CA LEU A 54 1.79 7.36 -7.53
C LEU A 54 1.99 8.87 -7.68
N ASP A 55 1.59 9.64 -6.67
CA ASP A 55 1.71 11.11 -6.71
C ASP A 55 3.18 11.56 -6.65
N PHE A 56 4.06 10.67 -6.17
CA PHE A 56 5.51 10.79 -6.17
C PHE A 56 6.13 9.39 -6.31
N PRO A 57 7.28 9.22 -7.02
CA PRO A 57 7.96 7.93 -7.22
C PRO A 57 8.60 7.41 -5.93
N SER A 58 7.76 6.89 -5.02
CA SER A 58 8.17 6.31 -3.74
C SER A 58 8.68 4.89 -3.95
N VAL A 59 9.98 4.70 -3.76
CA VAL A 59 10.65 3.39 -3.83
C VAL A 59 9.91 2.33 -3.00
N GLY A 60 9.63 2.64 -1.72
CA GLY A 60 8.97 1.68 -0.84
C GLY A 60 7.52 1.39 -1.22
N ALA A 61 6.80 2.38 -1.78
CA ALA A 61 5.42 2.15 -2.23
C ALA A 61 5.41 1.25 -3.46
N THR A 62 6.30 1.53 -4.43
CA THR A 62 6.51 0.70 -5.62
C THR A 62 6.82 -0.74 -5.24
N GLU A 63 7.77 -0.97 -4.33
CA GLU A 63 8.13 -2.32 -3.87
C GLU A 63 6.95 -3.07 -3.25
N ASN A 64 6.22 -2.42 -2.33
CA ASN A 64 5.12 -3.05 -1.62
C ASN A 64 3.93 -3.38 -2.53
N ILE A 65 3.56 -2.46 -3.41
CA ILE A 65 2.44 -2.66 -4.35
C ILE A 65 2.83 -3.73 -5.36
N MET A 66 4.08 -3.74 -5.85
CA MET A 66 4.59 -4.77 -6.75
C MET A 66 4.50 -6.16 -6.12
N MET A 67 4.99 -6.32 -4.89
CA MET A 67 4.92 -7.61 -4.18
C MET A 67 3.47 -8.07 -3.95
N ALA A 68 2.56 -7.15 -3.61
CA ALA A 68 1.15 -7.46 -3.44
C ALA A 68 0.48 -7.88 -4.76
N ALA A 69 0.84 -7.24 -5.88
CA ALA A 69 0.30 -7.52 -7.20
C ALA A 69 0.62 -8.93 -7.72
N VAL A 70 1.74 -9.53 -7.29
CA VAL A 70 2.15 -10.90 -7.72
C VAL A 70 1.09 -11.95 -7.40
N LEU A 71 0.31 -11.79 -6.32
CA LEU A 71 -0.72 -12.75 -5.90
C LEU A 71 -2.16 -12.23 -6.09
N ALA A 72 -2.31 -11.03 -6.66
CA ALA A 72 -3.60 -10.42 -6.93
C ALA A 72 -4.27 -11.03 -8.17
N GLU A 73 -5.59 -10.95 -8.25
CA GLU A 73 -6.35 -11.40 -9.41
C GLU A 73 -6.46 -10.29 -10.45
N GLY A 74 -6.03 -10.57 -11.69
CA GLY A 74 -6.04 -9.60 -12.78
C GLY A 74 -4.66 -8.94 -12.98
N THR A 75 -4.67 -7.73 -13.52
CA THR A 75 -3.44 -7.01 -13.88
C THR A 75 -3.33 -5.71 -13.14
N THR A 76 -2.20 -5.49 -12.47
CA THR A 76 -1.85 -4.21 -11.87
C THR A 76 -0.95 -3.41 -12.80
N VAL A 77 -1.31 -2.15 -13.05
CA VAL A 77 -0.50 -1.20 -13.80
C VAL A 77 -0.14 -0.07 -12.84
N MET A 78 1.16 0.14 -12.61
CA MET A 78 1.67 1.23 -11.78
C MET A 78 2.33 2.28 -12.65
N GLU A 79 1.97 3.54 -12.44
CA GLU A 79 2.50 4.70 -13.16
C GLU A 79 3.22 5.66 -12.21
N ASN A 80 4.26 6.33 -12.71
CA ASN A 80 5.13 7.23 -11.94
C ASN A 80 5.85 6.53 -10.76
N VAL A 81 6.44 5.36 -11.03
CA VAL A 81 7.15 4.50 -10.06
C VAL A 81 8.63 4.74 -9.96
#